data_AF-A0A8J5XJU0-F1
#
_entry.id   AF-A0A8J5XJU0-F1
#
_cell.length_a   1.000
_cell.length_b   1.000
_cell.length_c   1.000
_cell.angle_alpha   90.00
_cell.angle_beta   90.00
_cell.angle_gamma   90.00
#
_symmetry.space_group_name_H-M   'P 1'
#
loop_
_entity.id
_entity.type
_entity.pdbx_description
1 polymer ?
#
loop_
_entity_poly.entity_id
_entity_poly.type
_entity_poly.pdbx_seq_one_letter_code
_entity_poly.pdbx_strand_id
1 'polypeptide(L)'
;MELDFYVRMLQSFAVAPAAVVTVTNDLHGSATVAFARLGIPRWFIRWIGLWKAMIITINFLHEGEYVPLAQSMLALLMGGAIFTHVAVERSVLRALPAVAILGTSVAVPIMRGASRPALSAGVTLMVAVTGYYIGVAIQRGLQTRATSKREQPR
;
A
#
# COMPACT_ATOMS: atom_id res chain seq x y z
N MET A 1 -20.44 18.67 -19.17
CA MET A 1 -20.67 18.01 -17.86
C MET A 1 -20.21 16.56 -17.88
N GLU A 2 -20.40 15.81 -18.98
CA GLU A 2 -19.97 14.39 -19.05
C GLU A 2 -18.45 14.16 -19.20
N LEU A 3 -17.72 15.00 -19.95
CA LEU A 3 -16.28 14.77 -20.21
C LEU A 3 -15.43 14.78 -18.93
N ASP A 4 -15.71 15.70 -18.01
CA ASP A 4 -15.03 15.79 -16.71
C ASP A 4 -15.27 14.56 -15.83
N PHE A 5 -16.48 14.00 -15.89
CA PHE A 5 -16.82 12.76 -15.20
C PHE A 5 -16.03 11.58 -15.79
N TYR A 6 -16.00 11.44 -17.12
CA TYR A 6 -15.24 10.38 -17.79
C TYR A 6 -13.73 10.49 -17.55
N VAL A 7 -13.16 11.70 -17.51
CA VAL A 7 -11.73 11.92 -17.19
C VAL A 7 -11.42 11.57 -15.74
N ARG A 8 -12.23 11.99 -14.77
CA ARG A 8 -12.07 11.66 -13.35
C ARG A 8 -12.27 10.16 -13.09
N MET A 9 -13.20 9.55 -13.83
CA MET A 9 -13.44 8.11 -13.81
C MET A 9 -12.23 7.36 -14.38
N LEU A 10 -11.73 7.72 -15.57
CA LEU A 10 -10.51 7.14 -16.16
C LEU A 10 -9.28 7.31 -15.27
N GLN A 11 -9.10 8.44 -14.59
CA GLN A 11 -8.01 8.64 -13.63
C GLN A 11 -8.13 7.71 -12.42
N SER A 12 -9.35 7.47 -11.93
CA SER A 12 -9.61 6.57 -10.80
C SER A 12 -9.55 5.09 -11.24
N PHE A 13 -9.97 4.77 -12.46
CA PHE A 13 -10.01 3.42 -13.06
C PHE A 13 -8.66 2.95 -13.61
N ALA A 14 -7.84 3.87 -14.12
CA ALA A 14 -6.50 3.55 -14.59
C ALA A 14 -5.50 3.50 -13.44
N VAL A 15 -5.66 4.31 -12.39
CA VAL A 15 -4.70 4.34 -11.27
C VAL A 15 -5.04 3.32 -10.20
N ALA A 16 -6.28 3.24 -9.70
CA ALA A 16 -6.57 2.38 -8.55
C ALA A 16 -6.60 0.88 -8.91
N PRO A 17 -7.34 0.42 -9.93
CA PRO A 17 -7.27 -0.96 -10.42
C PRO A 17 -5.89 -1.35 -10.96
N ALA A 18 -5.22 -0.53 -11.77
CA ALA A 18 -3.91 -0.92 -12.32
C ALA A 18 -2.81 -0.92 -11.25
N ALA A 19 -2.82 0.02 -10.29
CA ALA A 19 -1.96 -0.05 -9.12
C ALA A 19 -2.25 -1.29 -8.28
N VAL A 20 -3.52 -1.59 -8.03
CA VAL A 20 -3.93 -2.77 -7.28
C VAL A 20 -3.51 -4.06 -8.00
N VAL A 21 -3.66 -4.16 -9.32
CA VAL A 21 -3.34 -5.33 -10.16
C VAL A 21 -1.83 -5.54 -10.31
N THR A 22 -1.04 -4.48 -10.54
CA THR A 22 0.44 -4.57 -10.56
C THR A 22 0.99 -5.01 -9.20
N VAL A 23 0.43 -4.45 -8.12
CA VAL A 23 0.68 -4.85 -6.72
C VAL A 23 0.11 -6.26 -6.45
N THR A 24 -0.73 -6.83 -7.29
CA THR A 24 -1.22 -8.22 -7.12
C THR A 24 -0.25 -9.21 -7.73
N ASN A 25 0.30 -8.94 -8.92
CA ASN A 25 1.28 -9.85 -9.52
C ASN A 25 2.65 -9.82 -8.82
N ASP A 26 3.16 -8.64 -8.46
CA ASP A 26 4.46 -8.53 -7.76
C ASP A 26 4.37 -8.98 -6.29
N LEU A 27 3.27 -8.67 -5.57
CA LEU A 27 3.11 -9.13 -4.18
C LEU A 27 2.48 -10.52 -4.04
N HIS A 28 1.66 -11.07 -4.94
CA HIS A 28 1.10 -12.42 -4.67
C HIS A 28 2.09 -13.53 -5.02
N GLY A 29 2.93 -13.34 -6.04
CA GLY A 29 4.05 -14.24 -6.31
C GLY A 29 5.15 -14.16 -5.26
N SER A 30 5.68 -12.95 -5.00
CA SER A 30 6.80 -12.75 -4.07
C SER A 30 6.36 -12.65 -2.60
N ALA A 31 5.26 -11.99 -2.27
CA ALA A 31 4.86 -11.82 -0.87
C ALA A 31 4.35 -13.10 -0.24
N THR A 32 3.89 -14.12 -0.99
CA THR A 32 3.62 -15.43 -0.37
C THR A 32 4.92 -16.04 0.18
N VAL A 33 6.05 -15.84 -0.51
CA VAL A 33 7.39 -16.28 -0.08
C VAL A 33 7.96 -15.33 0.99
N ALA A 34 7.82 -14.02 0.82
CA ALA A 34 8.32 -13.04 1.78
C ALA A 34 7.53 -13.05 3.11
N PHE A 35 6.20 -13.20 3.06
CA PHE A 35 5.37 -13.38 4.25
C PHE A 35 5.68 -14.69 4.97
N ALA A 36 5.95 -15.78 4.25
CA ALA A 36 6.42 -17.00 4.87
C ALA A 36 7.76 -16.78 5.62
N ARG A 37 8.70 -16.01 5.04
CA ARG A 37 9.97 -15.63 5.70
C ARG A 37 9.75 -14.76 6.94
N LEU A 38 8.71 -13.93 6.93
CA LEU A 38 8.29 -13.12 8.08
C LEU A 38 7.37 -13.88 9.04
N GLY A 39 7.09 -15.16 8.83
CA GLY A 39 6.13 -15.91 9.67
C GLY A 39 4.70 -15.36 9.66
N ILE A 40 4.36 -14.54 8.66
CA ILE A 40 3.01 -14.00 8.46
C ILE A 40 2.14 -15.10 7.84
N PRO A 41 0.96 -15.40 8.42
CA PRO A 41 0.15 -16.51 7.98
C PRO A 41 -0.49 -16.24 6.61
N ARG A 42 -0.62 -17.29 5.78
CA ARG A 42 -1.15 -17.18 4.40
C ARG A 42 -2.55 -16.57 4.31
N TRP A 43 -3.39 -16.74 5.34
CA TRP A 43 -4.73 -16.12 5.36
C TRP A 43 -4.67 -14.59 5.39
N PHE A 44 -3.57 -13.99 5.86
CA PHE A 44 -3.37 -12.53 5.86
C PHE A 44 -3.37 -11.94 4.44
N ILE A 45 -2.96 -12.71 3.44
CA ILE A 45 -3.01 -12.30 2.02
C ILE A 45 -4.45 -12.00 1.59
N ARG A 46 -5.43 -12.76 2.10
CA ARG A 46 -6.85 -12.52 1.80
C ARG A 46 -7.32 -11.16 2.34
N TRP A 47 -6.82 -10.75 3.50
CA TRP A 47 -7.12 -9.41 4.05
C TRP A 47 -6.49 -8.29 3.23
N ILE A 48 -5.31 -8.50 2.65
CA ILE A 48 -4.72 -7.55 1.70
C ILE A 48 -5.60 -7.44 0.44
N GLY A 49 -6.12 -8.56 -0.06
CA GLY A 49 -7.09 -8.58 -1.16
C GLY A 49 -8.38 -7.81 -0.83
N LEU A 50 -8.95 -8.03 0.37
CA LEU A 50 -10.12 -7.27 0.84
C LEU A 50 -9.82 -5.78 0.99
N TRP A 51 -8.66 -5.41 1.53
CA TRP A 51 -8.23 -4.02 1.65
C TRP A 51 -8.10 -3.33 0.29
N LYS A 52 -7.53 -4.03 -0.70
CA LYS A 52 -7.47 -3.55 -2.08
C LYS A 52 -8.86 -3.34 -2.69
N ALA A 53 -9.78 -4.29 -2.45
CA ALA A 53 -11.18 -4.13 -2.87
C ALA A 53 -11.82 -2.91 -2.20
N MET A 54 -11.59 -2.69 -0.91
CA MET A 54 -12.06 -1.48 -0.21
C MET A 54 -11.50 -0.19 -0.82
N ILE A 55 -10.22 -0.14 -1.17
CA ILE A 55 -9.62 1.03 -1.85
C ILE A 55 -10.35 1.31 -3.17
N ILE A 56 -10.62 0.27 -3.96
CA ILE A 56 -11.37 0.41 -5.21
C ILE A 56 -12.78 0.93 -4.91
N THR A 57 -13.53 0.29 -4.02
CA THR A 57 -14.89 0.70 -3.66
C THR A 57 -14.92 2.15 -3.19
N ILE A 58 -14.03 2.56 -2.28
CA ILE A 58 -13.97 3.94 -1.75
C ILE A 58 -13.63 4.96 -2.84
N ASN A 59 -12.81 4.61 -3.84
CA ASN A 59 -12.56 5.51 -4.98
C ASN A 59 -13.81 5.77 -5.83
N PHE A 60 -14.79 4.85 -5.86
CA PHE A 60 -16.02 4.97 -6.64
C PHE A 60 -17.26 5.34 -5.82
N LEU A 61 -17.19 5.27 -4.49
CA LEU A 61 -18.28 5.68 -3.61
C LEU A 61 -18.51 7.19 -3.70
N HIS A 62 -19.79 7.59 -3.70
CA HIS A 62 -20.23 8.99 -3.68
C HIS A 62 -19.47 9.85 -4.70
N GLU A 63 -19.42 9.38 -5.96
CA GLU A 63 -18.75 10.08 -7.08
C GLU A 63 -17.23 10.35 -6.85
N GLY A 64 -16.62 9.62 -5.92
CA GLY A 64 -15.21 9.76 -5.56
C GLY A 64 -14.94 10.88 -4.55
N GLU A 65 -15.93 11.24 -3.73
CA GLU A 65 -15.75 12.12 -2.57
C GLU A 65 -14.65 11.62 -1.62
N TYR A 66 -14.53 10.30 -1.49
CA TYR A 66 -13.57 9.65 -0.59
C TYR A 66 -12.23 9.27 -1.24
N VAL A 67 -11.91 9.81 -2.43
CA VAL A 67 -10.64 9.53 -3.10
C VAL A 67 -9.43 9.85 -2.21
N PRO A 68 -9.35 10.97 -1.46
CA PRO A 68 -8.21 11.22 -0.57
C PRO A 68 -7.99 10.11 0.47
N LEU A 69 -9.08 9.53 1.00
CA LEU A 69 -9.03 8.39 1.91
C LEU A 69 -8.50 7.15 1.19
N ALA A 70 -9.03 6.85 0.01
CA ALA A 70 -8.60 5.68 -0.76
C ALA A 70 -7.12 5.76 -1.18
N GLN A 71 -6.64 6.95 -1.57
CA GLN A 71 -5.23 7.18 -1.89
C GLN A 71 -4.34 7.10 -0.65
N SER A 72 -4.82 7.54 0.52
CA SER A 72 -4.09 7.34 1.79
C SER A 72 -3.97 5.86 2.16
N MET A 73 -5.05 5.09 1.98
CA MET A 73 -5.04 3.64 2.19
C MET A 73 -4.10 2.92 1.20
N LEU A 74 -4.01 3.39 -0.04
CA LEU A 74 -3.06 2.89 -1.03
C LEU A 74 -1.62 3.23 -0.64
N ALA A 75 -1.37 4.47 -0.21
CA ALA A 75 -0.07 4.91 0.27
C ALA A 75 0.43 4.08 1.45
N LEU A 76 -0.45 3.72 2.40
CA LEU A 76 -0.13 2.81 3.50
C LEU A 76 0.37 1.45 2.99
N LEU A 77 -0.34 0.85 2.01
CA LEU A 77 0.07 -0.40 1.39
C LEU A 77 1.42 -0.27 0.67
N MET A 78 1.64 0.85 -0.04
CA MET A 78 2.90 1.08 -0.76
C MET A 78 4.07 1.23 0.21
N GLY A 79 3.88 1.88 1.34
CA GLY A 79 4.86 1.93 2.43
C GLY A 79 5.30 0.55 2.90
N GLY A 80 4.33 -0.35 3.15
CA GLY A 80 4.59 -1.74 3.53
C GLY A 80 5.27 -2.55 2.41
N ALA A 81 4.89 -2.32 1.15
CA ALA A 81 5.51 -2.96 -0.01
C ALA A 81 6.97 -2.52 -0.19
N ILE A 82 7.25 -1.23 -0.04
CA ILE A 82 8.62 -0.67 -0.04
C ILE A 82 9.45 -1.32 1.06
N PHE A 83 8.92 -1.40 2.29
CA PHE A 83 9.59 -2.11 3.39
C PHE A 83 9.91 -3.57 3.01
N THR A 84 8.94 -4.29 2.45
CA THR A 84 9.12 -5.69 2.08
C THR A 84 10.24 -5.87 1.06
N HIS A 85 10.24 -5.07 -0.02
CA HIS A 85 11.28 -5.20 -1.04
C HIS A 85 12.66 -4.70 -0.57
N VAL A 86 12.71 -3.59 0.17
CA VAL A 86 13.99 -2.99 0.60
C VAL A 86 14.59 -3.74 1.80
N ALA A 87 13.82 -3.98 2.85
CA ALA A 87 14.33 -4.51 4.12
C ALA A 87 14.31 -6.04 4.18
N VAL A 88 13.31 -6.69 3.55
CA VAL A 88 13.14 -8.15 3.63
C VAL A 88 13.77 -8.85 2.44
N GLU A 89 13.53 -8.36 1.22
CA GLU A 89 14.12 -8.93 0.01
C GLU A 89 15.49 -8.33 -0.36
N ARG A 90 15.91 -7.25 0.31
CA ARG A 90 17.17 -6.53 0.03
C ARG A 90 17.32 -6.11 -1.43
N SER A 91 16.21 -5.72 -2.06
CA SER A 91 16.16 -5.33 -3.47
C SER A 91 15.47 -3.99 -3.66
N VAL A 92 16.25 -2.93 -3.87
CA VAL A 92 15.73 -1.58 -4.12
C VAL A 92 15.00 -1.50 -5.47
N LEU A 93 15.49 -2.21 -6.49
CA LEU A 93 14.87 -2.22 -7.82
C LEU A 93 13.44 -2.75 -7.80
N ARG A 94 13.15 -3.74 -6.95
CA ARG A 94 11.80 -4.28 -6.77
C ARG A 94 10.85 -3.33 -6.03
N ALA A 95 11.38 -2.32 -5.34
CA ALA A 95 10.55 -1.29 -4.71
C ALA A 95 10.11 -0.19 -5.69
N LEU A 96 10.75 -0.07 -6.86
CA LEU A 96 10.45 1.00 -7.82
C LEU A 96 8.97 1.06 -8.25
N PRO A 97 8.29 -0.06 -8.55
CA PRO A 97 6.85 -0.02 -8.86
C PRO A 97 6.02 0.53 -7.70
N ALA A 98 6.34 0.13 -6.46
CA ALA A 98 5.64 0.63 -5.27
C ALA A 98 5.88 2.13 -5.05
N VAL A 99 7.09 2.63 -5.32
CA VAL A 99 7.41 4.06 -5.27
C VAL A 99 6.66 4.84 -6.37
N ALA A 100 6.59 4.29 -7.58
CA ALA A 100 5.85 4.92 -8.68
C ALA A 100 4.35 5.04 -8.35
N ILE A 101 3.75 3.99 -7.79
CA ILE A 101 2.34 3.98 -7.35
C ILE A 101 2.11 4.89 -6.15
N LEU A 102 3.08 5.00 -5.23
CA LEU A 102 3.01 6.00 -4.17
C LEU A 102 2.94 7.42 -4.76
N GLY A 103 3.71 7.69 -5.82
CA GLY A 103 3.64 8.95 -6.55
C GLY A 103 2.24 9.25 -7.10
N THR A 104 1.56 8.24 -7.65
CA THR A 104 0.18 8.42 -8.14
C THR A 104 -0.81 8.66 -6.99
N SER A 105 -0.59 8.06 -5.82
CA SER A 105 -1.39 8.30 -4.61
C SER A 105 -1.33 9.76 -4.15
N VAL A 106 -0.21 10.45 -4.39
CA VAL A 106 -0.05 11.89 -4.13
C VAL A 106 -0.66 12.73 -5.26
N ALA A 107 -0.48 12.31 -6.52
CA ALA A 107 -0.92 13.09 -7.68
C ALA A 107 -2.44 13.13 -7.85
N VAL A 108 -3.14 12.02 -7.63
CA VAL A 108 -4.59 11.90 -7.89
C VAL A 108 -5.43 12.90 -7.06
N PRO A 109 -5.24 13.06 -5.73
CA PRO A 109 -5.98 14.05 -4.96
C PRO A 109 -5.73 15.49 -5.44
N ILE A 110 -4.48 15.80 -5.82
CA ILE A 110 -4.09 17.12 -6.33
C ILE A 110 -4.81 17.40 -7.66
N MET A 111 -4.80 16.44 -8.59
CA MET A 111 -5.48 16.55 -9.88
C MET A 111 -7.00 16.67 -9.74
N ARG A 112 -7.59 16.10 -8.70
CA ARG A 112 -9.03 16.25 -8.39
C ARG A 112 -9.38 17.57 -7.71
N GLY A 113 -8.42 18.47 -7.53
CA GLY A 113 -8.65 19.81 -6.98
C GLY A 113 -8.63 19.86 -5.46
N ALA A 114 -7.75 19.09 -4.81
CA ALA A 114 -7.53 19.20 -3.38
C ALA A 114 -7.29 20.67 -2.97
N SER A 115 -8.09 21.17 -2.04
CA SER A 115 -8.03 22.57 -1.57
C SER A 115 -6.68 22.95 -0.95
N ARG A 116 -5.93 21.95 -0.46
CA ARG A 116 -4.58 22.10 0.10
C ARG A 116 -3.66 21.00 -0.43
N PRO A 117 -3.10 21.15 -1.64
CA PRO A 117 -2.35 20.07 -2.30
C PRO A 117 -1.08 19.68 -1.55
N ALA A 118 -0.34 20.65 -1.00
CA ALA A 118 0.85 20.38 -0.21
C ALA A 118 0.55 19.59 1.08
N LEU A 119 -0.55 19.94 1.77
CA LEU A 119 -1.00 19.21 2.96
C LEU A 119 -1.44 17.79 2.59
N SER A 120 -2.21 17.63 1.51
CA SER A 120 -2.63 16.33 1.01
C SER A 120 -1.45 15.42 0.67
N ALA A 121 -0.43 15.97 0.00
CA ALA A 121 0.80 15.26 -0.30
C ALA A 121 1.54 14.87 1.00
N GLY A 122 1.69 15.81 1.94
CA GLY A 122 2.33 15.57 3.24
C GLY A 122 1.66 14.45 4.03
N VAL A 123 0.33 14.48 4.14
CA VAL A 123 -0.45 13.44 4.82
C VAL A 123 -0.27 12.08 4.13
N THR A 124 -0.39 12.04 2.81
CA THR A 124 -0.23 10.79 2.03
C THR A 124 1.15 10.18 2.23
N LEU A 125 2.20 11.01 2.21
CA LEU A 125 3.58 10.58 2.48
C LEU A 125 3.76 10.11 3.92
N MET A 126 3.21 10.82 4.92
CA MET A 126 3.26 10.37 6.32
C MET A 126 2.59 9.01 6.49
N VAL A 127 1.44 8.78 5.85
CA VAL A 127 0.74 7.50 5.88
C VAL A 127 1.57 6.39 5.23
N ALA A 128 2.25 6.66 4.11
CA ALA A 128 3.19 5.71 3.52
C ALA A 128 4.35 5.38 4.47
N VAL A 129 4.93 6.39 5.12
CA VAL A 129 5.97 6.20 6.14
C VAL A 129 5.46 5.35 7.29
N THR A 130 4.22 5.58 7.77
CA THR A 130 3.58 4.72 8.77
C THR A 130 3.50 3.27 8.31
N GLY A 131 3.11 3.01 7.06
CA GLY A 131 3.06 1.67 6.47
C GLY A 131 4.43 0.97 6.48
N TYR A 132 5.49 1.70 6.16
CA TYR A 132 6.86 1.20 6.25
C TYR A 132 7.26 0.84 7.69
N TYR A 133 6.99 1.71 8.66
CA TYR A 133 7.34 1.48 10.07
C TYR A 133 6.52 0.39 10.74
N ILE A 134 5.27 0.15 10.33
CA ILE A 134 4.50 -1.02 10.75
C ILE A 134 5.26 -2.31 10.38
N GLY A 135 5.80 -2.38 9.16
CA GLY A 135 6.65 -3.50 8.72
C GLY A 135 7.88 -3.69 9.62
N VAL A 136 8.58 -2.60 9.95
CA VAL A 136 9.72 -2.62 10.87
C VAL A 136 9.33 -3.15 12.25
N ALA A 137 8.22 -2.66 12.81
CA ALA A 137 7.75 -3.08 14.14
C ALA A 137 7.38 -4.57 14.17
N ILE A 138 6.69 -5.06 13.13
CA ILE A 138 6.35 -6.47 12.98
C ILE A 138 7.63 -7.32 12.93
N GLN A 139 8.61 -6.93 12.10
CA GLN A 139 9.88 -7.64 11.98
C GLN A 139 10.63 -7.72 13.32
N ARG A 140 10.73 -6.60 14.05
CA ARG A 140 11.38 -6.55 15.37
C ARG A 140 10.66 -7.46 16.38
N GLY A 141 9.33 -7.37 16.46
CA GLY A 141 8.54 -8.19 17.38
C GLY A 141 8.68 -9.69 17.13
N LEU A 142 8.80 -10.09 15.87
CA LEU A 142 9.04 -11.49 15.49
C LEU A 142 10.44 -11.96 15.89
N GLN A 143 11.47 -11.11 15.73
CA GLN A 143 12.84 -11.42 16.15
C GLN A 143 12.93 -11.60 17.67
N THR A 144 12.30 -10.72 18.46
CA THR A 144 12.28 -10.83 19.93
C THR A 144 11.62 -12.13 20.41
N ARG A 145 10.55 -12.58 19.74
CA ARG A 145 9.90 -13.87 20.06
C ARG A 145 10.78 -15.07 19.71
N ALA A 146 11.57 -14.98 18.65
CA ALA A 146 12.47 -16.05 18.22
C ALA A 146 13.66 -16.22 19.19
N THR A 147 14.20 -15.12 19.73
CA THR A 147 15.27 -15.18 20.74
C THR A 147 14.76 -15.73 22.06
N SER A 148 13.61 -15.25 22.55
CA SER A 148 13.00 -15.74 23.80
C SER A 148 12.71 -17.25 23.80
N LYS A 149 12.26 -17.82 22.66
CA LYS A 149 12.03 -19.27 22.55
C LYS A 149 13.32 -20.10 22.57
N ARG A 150 14.48 -19.53 22.26
CA ARG A 150 15.77 -20.25 22.32
C ARG A 150 16.35 -20.30 23.74
N GLU A 151 15.93 -19.38 24.61
CA GLU A 151 16.47 -19.23 25.97
C GLU A 151 15.65 -19.97 27.05
N GLN A 152 14.52 -20.60 26.69
CA GLN A 152 13.80 -21.51 27.59
C GLN A 152 14.34 -22.95 27.41
N PRO A 153 15.24 -23.44 28.28
CA PRO A 153 15.58 -24.85 28.30
C PRO A 153 14.34 -25.65 28.70
N ARG A 154 14.11 -26.76 28.00
CA ARG A 154 13.12 -27.77 28.38
C ARG A 154 13.53 -28.49 29.65
#